data_AF-A0A1X0NB33-F1
#
_entry.id   AF-A0A1X0NB33-F1
#
_cell.length_a   1.000
_cell.length_b   1.000
_cell.length_c   1.000
_cell.angle_alpha   90.00
_cell.angle_beta   90.00
_cell.angle_gamma   90.00
#
_symmetry.space_group_name_H-M   'P 1'
#
loop_
_entity.id
_entity.type
_entity.pdbx_description
1 polymer ?
#
loop_
_entity_poly.entity_id
_entity_poly.type
_entity_poly.pdbx_seq_one_letter_code
_entity_poly.pdbx_strand_id
1 'polypeptide(L)'
;MNVLKHSQTRKNGFVVIELLFGLIIFAIASAIGVSLMADRMDAQNYQIAAQQQQQIAEAASKYLKDNFATVYGSAGTTTPATITPQMLRNTNYLPASFSDTNAFGQSYVVLARRVNVNQLESIVITTGGQAIDEIGTRTIAENMGAPGGFIPFNNTGVIQGVRGGWQLALSNYGINPGVGHTASALFLQDGTLSNDYLYRNAIPGKPELNRMNTALSMGGNNVNDVAALNASGTVTVGGNVDTAGSVNAVGNVSASGSVTAQGNVSASGSVTAQSNVIAAGDVYAQSVNASANLTGAAARISGETVTGGWFRTQGDTGWYSEKWGGGWYMSDSDWVRVYGDKSLYTAGNIRGGTVTSEGRATVGEYLQLNGVATAGTACAANGMVGRTSTGRSLSCDNQVWVVNGSSAPTCTAKTIPGYDANDVTTYACPVGYTKVGWDTAGSGQRFSSTQGIVVGQNDYATIFCCQF
;
A
#
# COMPACT_ATOMS: atom_id res chain seq x y z
N MET A 1 8.46 118.18 83.54
CA MET A 1 9.50 117.97 82.51
C MET A 1 8.83 117.37 81.27
N ASN A 2 9.00 118.05 80.13
CA ASN A 2 8.84 117.63 78.73
C ASN A 2 7.50 117.05 78.19
N VAL A 3 6.74 117.99 77.64
CA VAL A 3 6.08 118.03 76.31
C VAL A 3 6.50 116.95 75.32
N LEU A 4 5.52 116.25 74.71
CA LEU A 4 5.50 115.89 73.28
C LEU A 4 4.05 115.90 72.76
N LYS A 5 3.76 116.84 71.83
CA LYS A 5 2.56 116.90 70.97
C LYS A 5 2.54 115.70 70.02
N HIS A 6 1.36 115.22 69.60
CA HIS A 6 1.06 114.89 68.19
C HIS A 6 -0.46 114.84 67.91
N SER A 7 -0.85 115.69 66.95
CA SER A 7 -1.92 115.63 65.94
C SER A 7 -3.25 114.90 66.20
N GLN A 8 -4.35 115.67 66.13
CA GLN A 8 -5.72 115.17 65.92
C GLN A 8 -5.93 114.67 64.48
N THR A 9 -6.67 113.57 64.30
CA THR A 9 -7.61 113.42 63.17
C THR A 9 -8.89 112.75 63.64
N ARG A 10 -10.04 113.42 63.39
CA ARG A 10 -11.39 112.87 63.54
C ARG A 10 -11.61 111.77 62.51
N LYS A 11 -12.08 110.59 62.93
CA LYS A 11 -12.72 109.60 62.04
C LYS A 11 -14.24 109.71 62.19
N ASN A 12 -14.87 110.32 61.20
CA ASN A 12 -16.32 110.24 61.00
C ASN A 12 -16.67 108.86 60.42
N GLY A 13 -17.83 108.34 60.82
CA GLY A 13 -18.31 107.01 60.49
C GLY A 13 -18.48 106.76 58.99
N PHE A 14 -18.16 105.53 58.58
CA PHE A 14 -18.29 105.04 57.21
C PHE A 14 -18.78 103.58 57.20
N VAL A 15 -19.71 103.21 58.09
CA VAL A 15 -20.17 101.80 58.20
C VAL A 15 -21.53 101.56 57.54
N VAL A 16 -22.36 102.59 57.34
CA VAL A 16 -23.74 102.41 56.84
C VAL A 16 -23.87 102.57 55.32
N ILE A 17 -23.10 103.46 54.70
CA ILE A 17 -23.18 103.72 53.24
C ILE A 17 -22.49 102.61 52.43
N GLU A 18 -21.33 102.09 52.86
CA GLU A 18 -20.66 100.97 52.18
C GLU A 18 -21.44 99.65 52.28
N LEU A 19 -22.19 99.43 53.37
CA LEU A 19 -23.01 98.24 53.56
C LEU A 19 -24.26 98.25 52.66
N LEU A 20 -24.85 99.43 52.40
CA LEU A 20 -25.96 99.60 51.46
C LEU A 20 -25.53 99.42 50.00
N PHE A 21 -24.40 100.01 49.58
CA PHE A 21 -23.86 99.78 48.24
C PHE A 21 -23.37 98.34 48.07
N GLY A 22 -22.77 97.74 49.10
CA GLY A 22 -22.38 96.34 49.12
C GLY A 22 -23.58 95.38 48.97
N LEU A 23 -24.71 95.66 49.63
CA LEU A 23 -25.93 94.86 49.52
C LEU A 23 -26.63 95.02 48.15
N ILE A 24 -26.60 96.21 47.55
CA ILE A 24 -27.16 96.42 46.19
C ILE A 24 -26.30 95.71 45.14
N ILE A 25 -24.97 95.83 45.22
CA ILE A 25 -24.06 95.11 44.33
C ILE A 25 -24.15 93.61 44.56
N PHE A 26 -24.27 93.16 45.81
CA PHE A 26 -24.49 91.75 46.14
C PHE A 26 -25.85 91.24 45.64
N ALA A 27 -26.93 92.02 45.71
CA ALA A 27 -28.24 91.65 45.18
C ALA A 27 -28.24 91.57 43.64
N ILE A 28 -27.58 92.50 42.95
CA ILE A 28 -27.42 92.47 41.50
C ILE A 28 -26.49 91.31 41.08
N ALA A 29 -25.38 91.11 41.79
CA ALA A 29 -24.44 90.02 41.54
C ALA A 29 -25.00 88.64 41.92
N SER A 30 -25.91 88.55 42.90
CA SER A 30 -26.63 87.31 43.22
C SER A 30 -27.79 87.06 42.26
N ALA A 31 -28.47 88.09 41.75
CA ALA A 31 -29.43 87.91 40.66
C ALA A 31 -28.75 87.44 39.36
N ILE A 32 -27.62 88.04 38.98
CA ILE A 32 -26.79 87.61 37.85
C ILE A 32 -26.12 86.25 38.14
N GLY A 33 -25.77 86.00 39.40
CA GLY A 33 -25.17 84.73 39.86
C GLY A 33 -26.18 83.57 39.83
N VAL A 34 -27.45 83.82 40.19
CA VAL A 34 -28.54 82.85 40.10
C VAL A 34 -28.89 82.58 38.64
N SER A 35 -28.88 83.58 37.75
CA SER A 35 -29.08 83.35 36.31
C SER A 35 -27.91 82.57 35.69
N LEU A 36 -26.66 82.90 36.03
CA LEU A 36 -25.48 82.14 35.57
C LEU A 36 -25.42 80.71 36.13
N MET A 37 -25.94 80.48 37.33
CA MET A 37 -26.04 79.15 37.93
C MET A 37 -27.19 78.35 37.30
N ALA A 38 -28.32 78.99 37.00
CA ALA A 38 -29.41 78.39 36.23
C ALA A 38 -28.94 78.01 34.81
N ASP A 39 -28.26 78.89 34.09
CA ASP A 39 -27.73 78.63 32.75
C ASP A 39 -26.70 77.46 32.74
N ARG A 40 -25.88 77.34 33.80
CA ARG A 40 -24.96 76.20 33.97
C ARG A 40 -25.68 74.90 34.31
N MET A 41 -26.74 74.95 35.11
CA MET A 41 -27.56 73.79 35.44
C MET A 41 -28.33 73.31 34.21
N ASP A 42 -28.85 74.23 33.39
CA ASP A 42 -29.53 73.91 32.14
C ASP A 42 -28.58 73.27 31.12
N ALA A 43 -27.36 73.80 30.97
CA ALA A 43 -26.34 73.19 30.13
C ALA A 43 -25.98 71.75 30.55
N GLN A 44 -25.92 71.47 31.86
CA GLN A 44 -25.72 70.12 32.39
C GLN A 44 -26.92 69.21 32.12
N ASN A 45 -28.14 69.70 32.34
CA ASN A 45 -29.37 68.98 32.05
C ASN A 45 -29.49 68.63 30.55
N TYR A 46 -29.06 69.53 29.65
CA TYR A 46 -29.01 69.28 28.20
C TYR A 46 -28.00 68.18 27.84
N GLN A 47 -26.81 68.16 28.43
CA GLN A 47 -25.84 67.08 28.20
C GLN A 47 -26.36 65.73 28.70
N ILE A 48 -26.97 65.69 29.89
CA ILE A 48 -27.55 64.46 30.45
C ILE A 48 -28.70 63.95 29.56
N ALA A 49 -29.60 64.85 29.13
CA ALA A 49 -30.69 64.49 28.24
C ALA A 49 -30.18 63.94 26.89
N ALA A 50 -29.12 64.51 26.34
CA ALA A 50 -28.47 64.02 25.13
C ALA A 50 -27.88 62.61 25.31
N GLN A 51 -27.15 62.37 26.41
CA GLN A 51 -26.59 61.05 26.71
C GLN A 51 -27.67 60.00 26.94
N GLN A 52 -28.76 60.34 27.64
CA GLN A 52 -29.89 59.44 27.83
C GLN A 52 -30.56 59.11 26.50
N GLN A 53 -30.78 60.11 25.64
CA GLN A 53 -31.34 59.92 24.30
C GLN A 53 -30.42 59.05 23.41
N GLN A 54 -29.10 59.19 23.51
CA GLN A 54 -28.14 58.30 22.83
C GLN A 54 -28.25 56.85 23.31
N GLN A 55 -28.31 56.61 24.62
CA GLN A 55 -28.42 55.25 25.16
C GLN A 55 -29.67 54.51 24.66
N ILE A 56 -30.81 55.19 24.64
CA ILE A 56 -32.03 54.58 24.11
C ILE A 56 -31.98 54.42 22.58
N ALA A 57 -31.34 55.35 21.84
CA ALA A 57 -31.15 55.21 20.41
C ALA A 57 -30.29 53.99 20.04
N GLU A 58 -29.22 53.73 20.80
CA GLU A 58 -28.39 52.54 20.63
C GLU A 58 -29.14 51.25 20.97
N ALA A 59 -29.89 51.25 22.08
CA ALA A 59 -30.72 50.11 22.48
C ALA A 59 -31.79 49.81 21.42
N ALA A 60 -32.44 50.85 20.90
CA ALA A 60 -33.43 50.75 19.84
C ALA A 60 -32.82 50.19 18.54
N SER A 61 -31.61 50.64 18.16
CA SER A 61 -30.92 50.12 16.97
C SER A 61 -30.64 48.62 17.06
N LYS A 62 -30.18 48.12 18.23
CA LYS A 62 -29.97 46.68 18.47
C LYS A 62 -31.29 45.91 18.42
N TYR A 63 -32.31 46.39 19.12
CA TYR A 63 -33.63 45.77 19.11
C TYR A 63 -34.22 45.66 17.69
N LEU A 64 -34.11 46.71 16.90
CA LEU A 64 -34.61 46.75 15.52
C LEU A 64 -33.86 45.78 14.59
N LYS A 65 -32.57 45.53 14.82
CA LYS A 65 -31.79 44.52 14.07
C LYS A 65 -32.23 43.10 14.41
N ASP A 66 -32.33 42.79 15.70
CA ASP A 66 -32.61 41.43 16.16
C ASP A 66 -34.09 41.05 16.00
N ASN A 67 -34.99 42.04 16.01
CA ASN A 67 -36.43 41.85 15.85
C ASN A 67 -36.96 42.39 14.51
N PHE A 68 -36.08 42.47 13.50
CA PHE A 68 -36.39 43.10 12.21
C PHE A 68 -37.69 42.56 11.60
N ALA A 69 -37.84 41.23 11.50
CA ALA A 69 -39.02 40.62 10.89
C ALA A 69 -40.33 40.98 11.61
N THR A 70 -40.31 40.97 12.95
CA THR A 70 -41.48 41.29 13.79
C THR A 70 -41.85 42.77 13.66
N VAL A 71 -40.87 43.66 13.80
CA VAL A 71 -41.10 45.11 13.68
C VAL A 71 -41.53 45.47 12.26
N TYR A 72 -40.83 44.92 11.25
CA TYR A 72 -41.22 45.06 9.85
C TYR A 72 -42.67 44.62 9.68
N GLY A 73 -43.05 43.42 10.12
CA GLY A 73 -44.43 42.90 10.09
C GLY A 73 -45.48 43.85 10.67
N SER A 74 -45.18 44.52 11.78
CA SER A 74 -46.09 45.45 12.47
C SER A 74 -46.11 46.90 11.95
N ALA A 75 -45.08 47.31 11.18
CA ALA A 75 -44.96 48.68 10.66
C ALA A 75 -45.63 48.84 9.28
N GLY A 76 -46.28 49.98 9.05
CA GLY A 76 -46.72 50.45 7.73
C GLY A 76 -45.86 51.60 7.21
N THR A 77 -46.25 52.19 6.07
CA THR A 77 -45.55 53.35 5.48
C THR A 77 -45.86 54.67 6.20
N THR A 78 -47.03 54.76 6.84
CA THR A 78 -47.51 55.90 7.65
C THR A 78 -48.05 55.50 9.03
N THR A 79 -48.05 54.21 9.36
CA THR A 79 -48.45 53.66 10.66
C THR A 79 -47.25 52.97 11.31
N PRO A 80 -46.40 53.69 12.05
CA PRO A 80 -45.17 53.10 12.56
C PRO A 80 -45.45 52.04 13.64
N ALA A 81 -44.59 51.03 13.68
CA ALA A 81 -44.46 50.17 14.84
C ALA A 81 -43.88 51.00 16.00
N THR A 82 -44.49 50.87 17.17
CA THR A 82 -44.04 51.56 18.39
C THR A 82 -43.25 50.60 19.25
N ILE A 83 -42.04 50.99 19.64
CA ILE A 83 -41.19 50.25 20.57
C ILE A 83 -41.02 51.11 21.81
N THR A 84 -41.44 50.59 22.96
CA THR A 84 -41.40 51.30 24.24
C THR A 84 -40.08 51.02 24.97
N PRO A 85 -39.62 51.91 25.85
CA PRO A 85 -38.48 51.64 26.73
C PRO A 85 -38.63 50.32 27.52
N GLN A 86 -39.86 49.97 27.92
CA GLN A 86 -40.15 48.69 28.58
C GLN A 86 -39.86 47.48 27.67
N MET A 87 -40.18 47.52 26.37
CA MET A 87 -39.83 46.45 25.45
C MET A 87 -38.30 46.28 25.35
N LEU A 88 -37.56 47.39 25.31
CA LEU A 88 -36.10 47.38 25.27
C LEU A 88 -35.48 46.85 26.56
N ARG A 89 -36.09 47.13 27.72
CA ARG A 89 -35.69 46.54 29.01
C ARG A 89 -35.98 45.04 29.08
N ASN A 90 -37.18 44.61 28.68
CA ASN A 90 -37.59 43.21 28.69
C ASN A 90 -36.72 42.32 27.79
N THR A 91 -36.11 42.91 26.76
CA THR A 91 -35.18 42.24 25.84
C THR A 91 -33.70 42.48 26.18
N ASN A 92 -33.41 43.14 27.31
CA ASN A 92 -32.07 43.46 27.81
C ASN A 92 -31.21 44.37 26.90
N TYR A 93 -31.80 45.08 25.93
CA TYR A 93 -31.06 46.10 25.15
C TYR A 93 -30.92 47.43 25.89
N LEU A 94 -31.83 47.73 26.82
CA LEU A 94 -31.81 48.92 27.67
C LEU A 94 -31.66 48.50 29.14
N PRO A 95 -30.76 49.10 29.94
CA PRO A 95 -30.58 48.75 31.34
C PRO A 95 -31.88 48.88 32.15
N ALA A 96 -32.09 47.96 33.10
CA ALA A 96 -33.28 47.98 33.97
C ALA A 96 -33.41 49.30 34.78
N SER A 97 -32.28 49.95 35.07
CA SER A 97 -32.21 51.23 35.79
C SER A 97 -32.43 52.47 34.91
N PHE A 98 -32.67 52.32 33.61
CA PHE A 98 -32.91 53.45 32.72
C PHE A 98 -34.29 54.09 32.99
N SER A 99 -34.28 55.41 33.22
CA SER A 99 -35.49 56.21 33.47
C SER A 99 -36.33 56.36 32.20
N ASP A 100 -37.66 56.24 32.32
CA ASP A 100 -38.56 56.45 31.18
C ASP A 100 -38.66 57.92 30.73
N THR A 101 -38.23 58.86 31.60
CA THR A 101 -38.22 60.30 31.31
C THR A 101 -36.85 60.93 31.45
N ASN A 102 -36.60 61.97 30.65
CA ASN A 102 -35.43 62.84 30.77
C ASN A 102 -35.54 63.85 31.93
N ALA A 103 -34.52 64.67 32.13
CA ALA A 103 -34.47 65.72 33.17
C ALA A 103 -35.60 66.77 33.08
N PHE A 104 -36.30 66.86 31.94
CA PHE A 104 -37.41 67.78 31.68
C PHE A 104 -38.79 67.07 31.79
N GLY A 105 -38.81 65.81 32.22
CA GLY A 105 -40.03 65.01 32.34
C GLY A 105 -40.60 64.51 31.01
N GLN A 106 -39.85 64.62 29.91
CA GLN A 106 -40.28 64.14 28.59
C GLN A 106 -40.00 62.63 28.48
N SER A 107 -40.96 61.87 27.97
CA SER A 107 -40.86 60.41 27.79
C SER A 107 -40.27 60.04 26.43
N TYR A 108 -39.55 58.92 26.35
CA TYR A 108 -38.99 58.44 25.09
C TYR A 108 -39.91 57.44 24.36
N VAL A 109 -40.07 57.60 23.05
CA VAL A 109 -40.73 56.61 22.19
C VAL A 109 -39.90 56.33 20.95
N VAL A 110 -39.77 55.05 20.61
CA VAL A 110 -39.12 54.61 19.37
C VAL A 110 -40.20 54.27 18.35
N LEU A 111 -40.09 54.81 17.15
CA LEU A 111 -41.04 54.60 16.07
C LEU A 111 -40.30 54.10 14.83
N ALA A 112 -40.79 53.01 14.24
CA ALA A 112 -40.23 52.41 13.03
C ALA A 112 -41.29 52.30 11.94
N ARG A 113 -41.01 52.81 10.74
CA ARG A 113 -41.90 52.75 9.57
C ARG A 113 -41.23 52.03 8.40
N ARG A 114 -42.03 51.45 7.51
CA ARG A 114 -41.52 50.88 6.25
C ARG A 114 -41.32 51.99 5.23
N VAL A 115 -40.16 52.02 4.59
CA VAL A 115 -39.87 52.98 3.50
C VAL A 115 -39.74 52.28 2.15
N ASN A 116 -39.15 51.08 2.12
CA ASN A 116 -39.05 50.21 0.94
C ASN A 116 -39.14 48.73 1.35
N VAL A 117 -39.07 47.82 0.37
CA VAL A 117 -38.99 46.37 0.62
C VAL A 117 -37.78 46.08 1.50
N ASN A 118 -38.01 45.40 2.62
CA ASN A 118 -37.00 45.05 3.62
C ASN A 118 -36.19 46.25 4.16
N GLN A 119 -36.81 47.44 4.18
CA GLN A 119 -36.18 48.65 4.72
C GLN A 119 -37.09 49.35 5.74
N LEU A 120 -36.55 49.54 6.95
CA LEU A 120 -37.15 50.32 8.02
C LEU A 120 -36.44 51.67 8.17
N GLU A 121 -37.21 52.74 8.32
CA GLU A 121 -36.75 54.04 8.78
C GLU A 121 -37.26 54.22 10.21
N SER A 122 -36.38 54.55 11.15
CA SER A 122 -36.75 54.60 12.56
C SER A 122 -36.21 55.84 13.26
N ILE A 123 -36.97 56.33 14.24
CA ILE A 123 -36.59 57.46 15.08
C ILE A 123 -36.79 57.12 16.55
N VAL A 124 -36.06 57.81 17.42
CA VAL A 124 -36.41 57.94 18.84
C VAL A 124 -36.81 59.38 19.07
N ILE A 125 -37.95 59.64 19.70
CA ILE A 125 -38.46 61.00 19.91
C ILE A 125 -38.97 61.16 21.34
N THR A 126 -38.76 62.35 21.92
CA THR A 126 -39.31 62.70 23.23
C THR A 126 -40.73 63.23 23.13
N THR A 127 -41.61 62.93 24.10
CA THR A 127 -42.99 63.43 24.16
C THR A 127 -43.43 63.81 25.58
N GLY A 128 -44.37 64.76 25.68
CA GLY A 128 -44.89 65.23 26.98
C GLY A 128 -43.84 65.98 27.80
N GLY A 129 -44.10 66.22 29.09
CA GLY A 129 -43.16 66.92 29.96
C GLY A 129 -43.09 68.44 29.71
N GLN A 130 -42.02 69.07 30.22
CA GLN A 130 -41.77 70.50 30.02
C GLN A 130 -41.19 70.74 28.61
N ALA A 131 -41.67 71.80 27.94
CA ALA A 131 -41.12 72.22 26.66
C ALA A 131 -39.74 72.86 26.88
N ILE A 132 -38.72 72.30 26.24
CA ILE A 132 -37.37 72.84 26.26
C ILE A 132 -37.29 74.00 25.28
N ASP A 133 -36.53 75.05 25.58
CA ASP A 133 -36.38 76.18 24.68
C ASP A 133 -35.63 75.78 23.38
N GLU A 134 -35.72 76.60 22.33
CA GLU A 134 -35.09 76.31 21.03
C GLU A 134 -33.56 76.16 21.16
N ILE A 135 -32.91 76.93 22.05
CA ILE A 135 -31.47 76.82 22.27
C ILE A 135 -31.15 75.50 22.97
N GLY A 136 -31.95 75.10 23.97
CA GLY A 136 -31.78 73.83 24.67
C GLY A 136 -31.97 72.61 23.78
N THR A 137 -33.05 72.54 23.01
CA THR A 137 -33.29 71.39 22.11
C THR A 137 -32.21 71.24 21.03
N ARG A 138 -31.70 72.36 20.49
CA ARG A 138 -30.55 72.36 19.57
C ARG A 138 -29.28 71.88 20.26
N THR A 139 -29.01 72.34 21.47
CA THR A 139 -27.84 71.94 22.26
C THR A 139 -27.87 70.44 22.55
N ILE A 140 -29.04 69.89 22.91
CA ILE A 140 -29.22 68.44 23.09
C ILE A 140 -28.93 67.71 21.78
N ALA A 141 -29.54 68.13 20.67
CA ALA A 141 -29.32 67.51 19.37
C ALA A 141 -27.84 67.58 18.93
N GLU A 142 -27.15 68.70 19.18
CA GLU A 142 -25.73 68.88 18.90
C GLU A 142 -24.85 67.92 19.72
N ASN A 143 -25.13 67.76 21.01
CA ASN A 143 -24.44 66.80 21.86
C ASN A 143 -24.68 65.34 21.44
N MET A 144 -25.79 65.07 20.75
CA MET A 144 -26.07 63.74 20.20
C MET A 144 -25.27 63.43 18.92
N GLY A 145 -24.73 64.44 18.25
CA GLY A 145 -23.97 64.31 17.01
C GLY A 145 -24.85 64.16 15.77
N ALA A 146 -24.34 63.47 14.74
CA ALA A 146 -25.01 63.31 13.44
C ALA A 146 -26.47 62.81 13.47
N PRO A 147 -26.87 61.85 14.34
CA PRO A 147 -28.26 61.41 14.39
C PRO A 147 -29.17 62.34 15.19
N GLY A 148 -28.63 63.38 15.85
CA GLY A 148 -29.40 64.29 16.69
C GLY A 148 -30.31 65.22 15.89
N GLY A 149 -31.54 65.39 16.37
CA GLY A 149 -32.52 66.30 15.81
C GLY A 149 -33.46 66.87 16.86
N PHE A 150 -34.25 67.86 16.44
CA PHE A 150 -35.20 68.59 17.29
C PHE A 150 -36.39 69.08 16.46
N ILE A 151 -37.46 69.50 17.13
CA ILE A 151 -38.64 70.10 16.47
C ILE A 151 -38.50 71.63 16.52
N PRO A 152 -38.23 72.31 15.39
CA PRO A 152 -37.93 73.73 15.39
C PRO A 152 -39.20 74.59 15.59
N PHE A 153 -39.06 75.73 16.28
CA PHE A 153 -40.19 76.63 16.54
C PHE A 153 -40.87 77.21 15.28
N ASN A 154 -40.12 77.34 14.18
CA ASN A 154 -40.64 77.88 12.92
C ASN A 154 -41.29 76.82 12.02
N ASN A 155 -41.16 75.53 12.35
CA ASN A 155 -41.80 74.44 11.62
C ASN A 155 -42.04 73.23 12.52
N THR A 156 -43.19 73.21 13.20
CA THR A 156 -43.53 72.16 14.17
C THR A 156 -43.94 70.84 13.53
N GLY A 157 -43.97 70.75 12.19
CA GLY A 157 -44.38 69.55 11.45
C GLY A 157 -43.23 68.60 11.12
N VAL A 158 -42.00 68.96 11.47
CA VAL A 158 -40.79 68.22 11.08
C VAL A 158 -39.83 68.04 12.24
N ILE A 159 -39.04 66.97 12.16
CA ILE A 159 -37.81 66.81 12.92
C ILE A 159 -36.68 67.31 12.03
N GLN A 160 -35.88 68.22 12.55
CA GLN A 160 -34.72 68.77 11.85
C GLN A 160 -33.43 68.31 12.54
N GLY A 161 -32.52 67.74 11.76
CA GLY A 161 -31.18 67.41 12.22
C GLY A 161 -30.31 68.64 12.48
N VAL A 162 -29.29 68.49 13.32
CA VAL A 162 -28.31 69.55 13.60
C VAL A 162 -27.79 70.18 12.31
N ARG A 163 -27.76 71.52 12.25
CA ARG A 163 -27.36 72.32 11.08
C ARG A 163 -28.11 71.98 9.77
N GLY A 164 -29.28 71.36 9.84
CA GLY A 164 -30.07 70.98 8.67
C GLY A 164 -29.54 69.75 7.93
N GLY A 165 -28.73 68.90 8.58
CA GLY A 165 -28.12 67.73 7.93
C GLY A 165 -29.11 66.67 7.44
N TRP A 166 -30.33 66.63 8.00
CA TRP A 166 -31.44 65.80 7.55
C TRP A 166 -32.76 66.38 8.05
N GLN A 167 -33.87 65.95 7.47
CA GLN A 167 -35.21 66.37 7.88
C GLN A 167 -36.20 65.23 7.68
N LEU A 168 -37.05 65.00 8.69
CA LEU A 168 -38.10 63.98 8.64
C LEU A 168 -39.46 64.60 8.97
N ALA A 169 -40.50 64.26 8.22
CA ALA A 169 -41.85 64.72 8.51
C ALA A 169 -42.47 63.93 9.65
N LEU A 170 -42.96 64.61 10.69
CA LEU A 170 -43.60 63.97 11.86
C LEU A 170 -44.90 63.25 11.49
N SER A 171 -45.58 63.72 10.44
CA SER A 171 -46.78 63.06 9.87
C SER A 171 -46.51 61.64 9.38
N ASN A 172 -45.30 61.32 8.92
CA ASN A 172 -44.93 59.96 8.51
C ASN A 172 -44.89 58.97 9.69
N TYR A 173 -44.78 59.50 10.91
CA TYR A 173 -44.71 58.74 12.16
C TYR A 173 -46.00 58.87 12.99
N GLY A 174 -47.04 59.51 12.46
CA GLY A 174 -48.34 59.65 13.14
C GLY A 174 -48.28 60.34 14.50
N ILE A 175 -47.28 61.21 14.74
CA ILE A 175 -47.04 61.85 16.03
C ILE A 175 -46.88 63.37 15.89
N ASN A 176 -47.27 64.14 16.90
CA ASN A 176 -47.05 65.59 16.95
C ASN A 176 -46.79 66.06 18.40
N PRO A 177 -45.54 65.95 18.89
CA PRO A 177 -45.19 66.36 20.26
C PRO A 177 -45.25 67.87 20.49
N GLY A 178 -45.21 68.68 19.43
CA GLY A 178 -45.05 70.13 19.51
C GLY A 178 -43.59 70.57 19.77
N VAL A 179 -43.35 71.88 19.77
CA VAL A 179 -42.01 72.45 19.99
C VAL A 179 -41.39 72.02 21.32
N GLY A 180 -40.07 72.12 21.42
CA GLY A 180 -39.34 71.85 22.67
C GLY A 180 -39.05 70.37 22.94
N HIS A 181 -39.17 69.51 21.92
CA HIS A 181 -38.83 68.10 21.97
C HIS A 181 -37.65 67.76 21.07
N THR A 182 -36.94 66.70 21.43
CA THR A 182 -35.73 66.21 20.76
C THR A 182 -35.97 64.84 20.12
N ALA A 183 -35.11 64.48 19.16
CA ALA A 183 -35.20 63.22 18.45
C ALA A 183 -33.83 62.69 17.99
N SER A 184 -33.78 61.40 17.69
CA SER A 184 -32.67 60.70 17.05
C SER A 184 -33.15 60.00 15.79
N ALA A 185 -32.47 60.18 14.66
CA ALA A 185 -32.63 59.31 13.51
C ALA A 185 -31.80 58.03 13.69
N LEU A 186 -32.42 56.86 13.52
CA LEU A 186 -31.74 55.57 13.52
C LEU A 186 -31.51 55.16 12.06
N PHE A 187 -30.35 55.53 11.51
CA PHE A 187 -29.94 55.15 10.17
C PHE A 187 -29.60 53.64 10.12
N LEU A 188 -30.61 52.79 9.95
CA LEU A 188 -30.42 51.36 9.70
C LEU A 188 -30.18 51.13 8.20
N GLN A 189 -28.97 50.69 7.83
CA GLN A 189 -28.65 50.21 6.49
C GLN A 189 -28.71 48.68 6.45
N ASP A 190 -29.58 48.17 5.57
CA ASP A 190 -29.77 46.82 5.03
C ASP A 190 -29.60 45.58 5.93
N GLY A 191 -30.70 44.84 6.10
CA GLY A 191 -30.80 43.58 6.83
C GLY A 191 -30.25 42.35 6.10
N THR A 192 -28.94 42.30 5.82
CA THR A 192 -28.27 41.05 5.44
C THR A 192 -27.64 40.38 6.66
N LEU A 193 -28.49 39.70 7.43
CA LEU A 193 -28.09 38.70 8.42
C LEU A 193 -27.55 37.45 7.70
N SER A 194 -26.32 37.49 7.20
CA SER A 194 -25.53 36.27 6.97
C SER A 194 -24.74 36.00 8.24
N ASN A 195 -25.15 34.99 9.02
CA ASN A 195 -24.35 34.51 10.13
C ASN A 195 -23.46 33.39 9.58
N ASP A 196 -22.19 33.70 9.30
CA ASP A 196 -21.23 32.86 8.54
C ASP A 196 -20.74 31.60 9.28
N TYR A 197 -21.45 31.13 10.32
CA TYR A 197 -21.03 29.97 11.11
C TYR A 197 -21.83 28.71 10.77
N LEU A 198 -21.12 27.58 10.62
CA LEU A 198 -21.72 26.25 10.56
C LEU A 198 -22.36 25.90 11.91
N TYR A 199 -23.62 25.50 11.91
CA TYR A 199 -24.32 25.12 13.14
C TYR A 199 -23.89 23.72 13.58
N ARG A 200 -23.60 23.56 14.87
CA ARG A 200 -23.21 22.27 15.47
C ARG A 200 -24.41 21.36 15.74
N ASN A 201 -25.57 21.97 15.98
CA ASN A 201 -26.82 21.28 16.25
C ASN A 201 -27.75 21.42 15.04
N ALA A 202 -28.50 20.35 14.76
CA ALA A 202 -29.53 20.38 13.73
C ALA A 202 -30.61 21.41 14.09
N ILE A 203 -30.95 22.28 13.14
CA ILE A 203 -32.09 23.18 13.26
C ILE A 203 -33.23 22.61 12.41
N PRO A 204 -34.41 22.28 13.00
CA PRO A 204 -35.53 21.74 12.24
C PRO A 204 -35.91 22.61 11.02
N GLY A 205 -36.09 21.96 9.87
CA GLY A 205 -36.44 22.64 8.62
C GLY A 205 -35.31 23.44 7.96
N LYS A 206 -34.09 23.39 8.52
CA LYS A 206 -32.92 24.19 8.06
C LYS A 206 -31.65 23.35 7.85
N PRO A 207 -31.69 22.31 6.98
CA PRO A 207 -30.54 21.44 6.74
C PRO A 207 -29.32 22.17 6.16
N GLU A 208 -29.52 23.31 5.49
CA GLU A 208 -28.46 24.15 4.95
C GLU A 208 -27.52 24.69 6.03
N LEU A 209 -27.98 24.83 7.27
CA LEU A 209 -27.20 25.39 8.38
C LEU A 209 -26.16 24.41 8.94
N ASN A 210 -26.28 23.12 8.62
CA ASN A 210 -25.33 22.07 9.02
C ASN A 210 -24.54 21.53 7.83
N ARG A 211 -24.56 22.21 6.68
CA ARG A 211 -23.82 21.81 5.47
C ARG A 211 -22.76 22.84 5.12
N MET A 212 -21.62 22.33 4.67
CA MET A 212 -20.59 23.15 4.04
C MET A 212 -20.85 23.22 2.55
N ASN A 213 -20.88 24.42 1.96
CA ASN A 213 -21.06 24.62 0.52
C ASN A 213 -19.73 24.86 -0.21
N THR A 214 -18.61 24.74 0.50
CA THR A 214 -17.23 24.84 -0.02
C THR A 214 -16.33 23.87 0.76
N ALA A 215 -15.09 23.70 0.31
CA ALA A 215 -14.10 22.88 1.00
C ALA A 215 -13.76 23.45 2.39
N LEU A 216 -13.62 22.56 3.37
CA LEU A 216 -13.14 22.91 4.70
C LEU A 216 -11.64 22.70 4.79
N SER A 217 -10.89 23.78 4.99
CA SER A 217 -9.50 23.67 5.42
C SER A 217 -9.44 23.66 6.94
N MET A 218 -8.78 22.65 7.51
CA MET A 218 -8.54 22.57 8.95
C MET A 218 -7.26 23.28 9.39
N GLY A 219 -6.49 23.88 8.47
CA GLY A 219 -5.24 24.59 8.81
C GLY A 219 -4.19 23.71 9.51
N GLY A 220 -4.19 22.40 9.26
CA GLY A 220 -3.30 21.43 9.91
C GLY A 220 -3.81 20.89 11.26
N ASN A 221 -5.03 21.22 11.66
CA ASN A 221 -5.64 20.71 12.89
C ASN A 221 -6.30 19.33 12.68
N ASN A 222 -6.41 18.58 13.77
CA ASN A 222 -7.04 17.27 13.79
C ASN A 222 -8.57 17.36 13.74
N VAL A 223 -9.20 16.28 13.26
CA VAL A 223 -10.64 16.03 13.42
C VAL A 223 -10.77 14.79 14.30
N ASN A 224 -11.10 14.99 15.57
CA ASN A 224 -11.21 13.91 16.56
C ASN A 224 -12.68 13.48 16.73
N ASP A 225 -12.88 12.27 17.28
CA ASP A 225 -14.19 11.72 17.68
C ASP A 225 -15.24 11.66 16.55
N VAL A 226 -14.77 11.44 15.32
CA VAL A 226 -15.64 11.22 14.16
C VAL A 226 -16.23 9.81 14.24
N ALA A 227 -17.54 9.70 14.47
CA ALA A 227 -18.22 8.40 14.50
C ALA A 227 -18.15 7.65 13.15
N ALA A 228 -18.30 8.37 12.04
CA ALA A 228 -18.15 7.82 10.69
C ALA A 228 -17.69 8.90 9.70
N LEU A 229 -16.72 8.56 8.85
CA LEU A 229 -16.29 9.37 7.71
C LEU A 229 -16.66 8.63 6.42
N ASN A 230 -17.68 9.11 5.71
CA ASN A 230 -18.08 8.57 4.41
C ASN A 230 -17.66 9.55 3.31
N ALA A 231 -16.75 9.13 2.43
CA ALA A 231 -16.23 9.93 1.32
C ALA A 231 -16.64 9.30 -0.01
N SER A 232 -17.25 10.08 -0.89
CA SER A 232 -17.55 9.66 -2.27
C SER A 232 -16.38 9.85 -3.23
N GLY A 233 -15.38 10.65 -2.83
CA GLY A 233 -14.15 10.90 -3.59
C GLY A 233 -12.93 10.21 -2.99
N THR A 234 -11.75 10.63 -3.42
CA THR A 234 -10.47 10.10 -2.95
C THR A 234 -10.15 10.57 -1.54
N VAL A 235 -9.69 9.65 -0.69
CA VAL A 235 -9.06 9.96 0.61
C VAL A 235 -7.55 9.87 0.44
N THR A 236 -6.86 11.00 0.52
CA THR A 236 -5.39 11.05 0.49
C THR A 236 -4.88 11.21 1.91
N VAL A 237 -4.08 10.25 2.39
CA VAL A 237 -3.48 10.27 3.72
C VAL A 237 -1.98 10.48 3.57
N GLY A 238 -1.47 11.57 4.14
CA GLY A 238 -0.04 11.91 4.07
C GLY A 238 0.84 11.10 5.04
N GLY A 239 0.23 10.44 6.02
CA GLY A 239 0.88 9.56 6.99
C GLY A 239 0.34 8.13 6.93
N ASN A 240 0.16 7.51 8.09
CA ASN A 240 -0.31 6.13 8.19
C ASN A 240 -1.85 6.04 8.17
N VAL A 241 -2.35 4.89 7.72
CA VAL A 241 -3.73 4.48 7.89
C VAL A 241 -3.76 3.38 8.96
N ASP A 242 -4.02 3.78 10.21
CA ASP A 242 -4.11 2.87 11.35
C ASP A 242 -5.58 2.49 11.59
N THR A 243 -5.97 1.25 11.27
CA THR A 243 -7.34 0.76 11.44
C THR A 243 -7.40 -0.37 12.46
N ALA A 244 -8.35 -0.31 13.39
CA ALA A 244 -8.62 -1.42 14.31
C ALA A 244 -9.30 -2.62 13.60
N GLY A 245 -9.95 -2.38 12.46
CA GLY A 245 -10.62 -3.40 11.65
C GLY A 245 -9.91 -3.66 10.32
N SER A 246 -10.64 -4.27 9.39
CA SER A 246 -10.13 -4.63 8.06
C SER A 246 -10.10 -3.43 7.10
N VAL A 247 -9.09 -3.39 6.23
CA VAL A 247 -9.08 -2.53 5.03
C VAL A 247 -9.60 -3.36 3.86
N ASN A 248 -10.78 -3.01 3.35
CA ASN A 248 -11.36 -3.64 2.16
C ASN A 248 -11.12 -2.77 0.92
N ALA A 249 -10.20 -3.18 0.06
CA ALA A 249 -9.94 -2.53 -1.22
C ALA A 249 -10.66 -3.27 -2.35
N VAL A 250 -11.60 -2.60 -3.04
CA VAL A 250 -12.28 -3.16 -4.23
C VAL A 250 -11.35 -3.15 -5.45
N GLY A 251 -10.37 -2.25 -5.46
CA GLY A 251 -9.32 -2.18 -6.48
C GLY A 251 -7.99 -2.76 -6.01
N ASN A 252 -6.92 -2.37 -6.69
CA ASN A 252 -5.56 -2.83 -6.38
C ASN A 252 -5.03 -2.19 -5.09
N VAL A 253 -4.29 -2.97 -4.30
CA VAL A 253 -3.42 -2.46 -3.24
C VAL A 253 -2.00 -2.35 -3.82
N SER A 254 -1.54 -1.12 -4.03
CA SER A 254 -0.17 -0.83 -4.47
C SER A 254 0.66 -0.34 -3.29
N ALA A 255 1.70 -1.09 -2.91
CA ALA A 255 2.64 -0.71 -1.88
C ALA A 255 4.03 -0.57 -2.49
N SER A 256 4.70 0.57 -2.26
CA SER A 256 6.11 0.75 -2.63
C SER A 256 7.05 0.02 -1.66
N GLY A 257 6.58 -0.27 -0.45
CA GLY A 257 7.28 -1.07 0.55
C GLY A 257 6.74 -2.50 0.65
N SER A 258 7.02 -3.14 1.78
CA SER A 258 6.56 -4.51 2.05
C SER A 258 5.09 -4.57 2.44
N VAL A 259 4.40 -5.60 1.97
CA VAL A 259 3.09 -6.01 2.50
C VAL A 259 3.33 -7.15 3.49
N THR A 260 3.11 -6.91 4.78
CA THR A 260 3.22 -7.93 5.82
C THR A 260 1.84 -8.40 6.23
N ALA A 261 1.52 -9.66 5.97
CA ALA A 261 0.28 -10.29 6.45
C ALA A 261 0.62 -11.21 7.62
N GLN A 262 -0.01 -11.00 8.79
CA GLN A 262 0.12 -11.94 9.92
C GLN A 262 -0.65 -13.24 9.68
N GLY A 263 -1.67 -13.19 8.81
CA GLY A 263 -2.44 -14.35 8.37
C GLY A 263 -2.09 -14.77 6.95
N ASN A 264 -3.07 -15.33 6.25
CA ASN A 264 -2.90 -15.81 4.88
C ASN A 264 -2.92 -14.66 3.87
N VAL A 265 -2.08 -14.77 2.84
CA VAL A 265 -2.23 -14.00 1.60
C VAL A 265 -3.02 -14.88 0.62
N SER A 266 -4.29 -14.57 0.41
CA SER A 266 -5.16 -15.25 -0.56
C SER A 266 -5.34 -14.39 -1.80
N ALA A 267 -4.78 -14.82 -2.93
CA ALA A 267 -4.94 -14.17 -4.22
C ALA A 267 -5.75 -15.07 -5.15
N SER A 268 -6.79 -14.53 -5.79
CA SER A 268 -7.52 -15.21 -6.87
C SER A 268 -6.73 -15.24 -8.19
N GLY A 269 -5.75 -14.35 -8.32
CA GLY A 269 -4.80 -14.31 -9.42
C GLY A 269 -3.40 -14.76 -9.01
N SER A 270 -2.41 -14.32 -9.78
CA SER A 270 -1.01 -14.67 -9.53
C SER A 270 -0.42 -13.94 -8.32
N VAL A 271 0.44 -14.63 -7.58
CA VAL A 271 1.39 -14.02 -6.64
C VAL A 271 2.76 -14.03 -7.30
N THR A 272 3.30 -12.85 -7.62
CA THR A 272 4.63 -12.70 -8.23
C THR A 272 5.60 -12.14 -7.19
N ALA A 273 6.63 -12.90 -6.85
CA ALA A 273 7.75 -12.42 -6.03
C ALA A 273 8.96 -12.13 -6.92
N GLN A 274 9.53 -10.93 -6.80
CA GLN A 274 10.73 -10.53 -7.56
C GLN A 274 12.02 -11.21 -7.07
N SER A 275 11.99 -11.75 -5.86
CA SER A 275 13.13 -12.46 -5.26
C SER A 275 12.69 -13.85 -4.82
N ASN A 276 12.52 -14.08 -3.52
CA ASN A 276 12.26 -15.40 -2.98
C ASN A 276 10.81 -15.54 -2.51
N VAL A 277 10.27 -16.75 -2.66
CA VAL A 277 9.12 -17.21 -1.88
C VAL A 277 9.67 -18.20 -0.86
N ILE A 278 9.58 -17.85 0.43
CA ILE A 278 10.02 -18.72 1.52
C ILE A 278 8.76 -19.29 2.18
N ALA A 279 8.57 -20.59 2.11
CA ALA A 279 7.50 -21.32 2.79
C ALA A 279 8.12 -22.17 3.91
N ALA A 280 7.61 -22.03 5.13
CA ALA A 280 8.02 -22.86 6.26
C ALA A 280 7.38 -24.26 6.25
N GLY A 281 6.30 -24.43 5.47
CA GLY A 281 5.60 -25.69 5.28
C GLY A 281 5.54 -26.09 3.80
N ASP A 282 4.48 -26.81 3.45
CA ASP A 282 4.31 -27.35 2.11
C ASP A 282 4.03 -26.27 1.05
N VAL A 283 4.52 -26.52 -0.17
CA VAL A 283 4.15 -25.79 -1.37
C VAL A 283 3.38 -26.72 -2.29
N TYR A 284 2.07 -26.54 -2.35
CA TYR A 284 1.20 -27.26 -3.30
C TYR A 284 1.16 -26.50 -4.63
N ALA A 285 1.74 -27.10 -5.68
CA ALA A 285 1.76 -26.52 -7.02
C ALA A 285 1.34 -27.57 -8.05
N GLN A 286 0.57 -27.15 -9.06
CA GLN A 286 0.25 -28.01 -10.19
C GLN A 286 1.48 -28.29 -11.06
N SER A 287 2.33 -27.27 -11.24
CA SER A 287 3.56 -27.33 -12.01
C SER A 287 4.66 -26.57 -11.30
N VAL A 288 5.86 -27.14 -11.25
CA VAL A 288 7.08 -26.49 -10.73
C VAL A 288 8.09 -26.44 -11.87
N ASN A 289 8.45 -25.24 -12.33
CA ASN A 289 9.46 -25.03 -13.36
C ASN A 289 10.68 -24.36 -12.74
N ALA A 290 11.70 -25.15 -12.41
CA ALA A 290 12.93 -24.67 -11.79
C ALA A 290 14.02 -24.52 -12.85
N SER A 291 14.57 -23.31 -13.01
CA SER A 291 15.62 -23.02 -14.01
C SER A 291 17.03 -23.45 -13.59
N ALA A 292 17.24 -23.68 -12.30
CA ALA A 292 18.52 -24.08 -11.74
C ALA A 292 18.39 -25.43 -11.02
N ASN A 293 18.19 -25.41 -9.70
CA ASN A 293 18.20 -26.62 -8.87
C ASN A 293 16.83 -26.84 -8.22
N LEU A 294 16.44 -28.11 -8.12
CA LEU A 294 15.42 -28.59 -7.19
C LEU A 294 16.14 -29.46 -6.16
N THR A 295 16.05 -29.07 -4.88
CA THR A 295 16.71 -29.80 -3.78
C THR A 295 15.69 -30.22 -2.75
N GLY A 296 15.87 -31.40 -2.18
CA GLY A 296 15.00 -31.97 -1.16
C GLY A 296 15.61 -33.25 -0.62
N ALA A 297 15.16 -33.67 0.57
CA ALA A 297 15.65 -34.90 1.20
C ALA A 297 15.22 -36.17 0.44
N ALA A 298 14.07 -36.12 -0.25
CA ALA A 298 13.56 -37.19 -1.10
C ALA A 298 12.62 -36.63 -2.17
N ALA A 299 12.53 -37.33 -3.30
CA ALA A 299 11.52 -37.08 -4.32
C ALA A 299 10.71 -38.37 -4.57
N ARG A 300 9.38 -38.26 -4.57
CA ARG A 300 8.47 -39.32 -5.01
C ARG A 300 7.80 -38.90 -6.30
N ILE A 301 8.17 -39.57 -7.40
CA ILE A 301 7.65 -39.28 -8.74
C ILE A 301 6.74 -40.44 -9.14
N SER A 302 5.44 -40.17 -9.33
CA SER A 302 4.46 -41.18 -9.74
C SER A 302 4.48 -41.45 -11.25
N GLY A 303 5.08 -40.53 -12.02
CA GLY A 303 5.21 -40.61 -13.47
C GLY A 303 6.64 -40.90 -13.92
N GLU A 304 6.93 -40.52 -15.16
CA GLU A 304 8.25 -40.69 -15.76
C GLU A 304 9.25 -39.65 -15.24
N THR A 305 10.53 -40.04 -15.19
CA THR A 305 11.65 -39.12 -14.96
C THR A 305 12.51 -39.09 -16.21
N VAL A 306 12.66 -37.92 -16.81
CA VAL A 306 13.43 -37.72 -18.04
C VAL A 306 14.52 -36.69 -17.78
N THR A 307 15.77 -37.04 -18.11
CA THR A 307 16.93 -36.16 -17.95
C THR A 307 17.62 -35.95 -19.30
N GLY A 308 18.01 -34.70 -19.60
CA GLY A 308 18.85 -34.41 -20.77
C GLY A 308 20.32 -34.80 -20.57
N GLY A 309 20.73 -35.07 -19.32
CA GLY A 309 22.07 -35.51 -18.95
C GLY A 309 22.06 -36.77 -18.10
N TRP A 310 23.16 -36.99 -17.38
CA TRP A 310 23.38 -38.16 -16.54
C TRP A 310 22.40 -38.22 -15.35
N PHE A 311 21.85 -39.41 -15.08
CA PHE A 311 21.30 -39.73 -13.77
C PHE A 311 22.45 -40.06 -12.82
N ARG A 312 22.65 -39.26 -11.77
CA ARG A 312 23.76 -39.40 -10.83
C ARG A 312 23.25 -39.74 -9.44
N THR A 313 23.83 -40.77 -8.84
CA THR A 313 23.73 -41.05 -7.41
C THR A 313 25.01 -40.60 -6.71
N GLN A 314 24.90 -40.10 -5.47
CA GLN A 314 26.01 -39.52 -4.72
C GLN A 314 26.46 -40.36 -3.50
N GLY A 315 25.67 -41.35 -3.11
CA GLY A 315 26.02 -42.29 -2.04
C GLY A 315 26.15 -43.72 -2.58
N ASP A 316 26.25 -44.68 -1.67
CA ASP A 316 26.49 -46.09 -1.97
C ASP A 316 25.27 -46.83 -2.58
N THR A 317 24.21 -46.09 -2.87
CA THR A 317 22.96 -46.60 -3.45
C THR A 317 22.85 -46.25 -4.92
N GLY A 318 21.95 -46.91 -5.63
CA GLY A 318 21.70 -46.63 -7.05
C GLY A 318 20.21 -46.70 -7.39
N TRP A 319 19.90 -47.31 -8.53
CA TRP A 319 18.52 -47.58 -8.91
C TRP A 319 18.00 -48.80 -8.15
N TYR A 320 16.83 -48.66 -7.52
CA TYR A 320 16.16 -49.73 -6.80
C TYR A 320 14.68 -49.80 -7.20
N SER A 321 14.22 -51.01 -7.52
CA SER A 321 12.81 -51.30 -7.78
C SER A 321 12.16 -51.81 -6.49
N GLU A 322 11.37 -50.97 -5.83
CA GLU A 322 10.65 -51.34 -4.60
C GLU A 322 9.72 -52.55 -4.80
N LYS A 323 9.03 -52.61 -5.94
CA LYS A 323 8.10 -53.71 -6.26
C LYS A 323 8.79 -55.08 -6.37
N TRP A 324 9.97 -55.11 -6.97
CA TRP A 324 10.66 -56.38 -7.30
C TRP A 324 11.85 -56.66 -6.38
N GLY A 325 12.21 -55.72 -5.50
CA GLY A 325 13.35 -55.82 -4.57
C GLY A 325 14.69 -56.02 -5.28
N GLY A 326 14.87 -55.43 -6.47
CA GLY A 326 16.07 -55.57 -7.30
C GLY A 326 16.58 -54.20 -7.74
N GLY A 327 17.76 -54.13 -8.36
CA GLY A 327 18.39 -52.85 -8.59
C GLY A 327 19.80 -52.92 -9.14
N TRP A 328 20.42 -51.75 -9.29
CA TRP A 328 21.83 -51.56 -9.61
C TRP A 328 22.42 -50.55 -8.64
N TYR A 329 23.58 -50.84 -8.04
CA TYR A 329 24.22 -49.96 -7.08
C TYR A 329 25.74 -50.11 -7.09
N MET A 330 26.45 -49.18 -6.47
CA MET A 330 27.90 -49.22 -6.24
C MET A 330 28.16 -48.89 -4.78
N SER A 331 28.88 -49.75 -4.07
CA SER A 331 29.31 -49.53 -2.67
C SER A 331 30.83 -49.35 -2.55
N ASP A 332 31.53 -49.32 -3.68
CA ASP A 332 32.95 -49.04 -3.82
C ASP A 332 33.22 -48.47 -5.22
N SER A 333 34.48 -48.14 -5.49
CA SER A 333 34.91 -47.55 -6.76
C SER A 333 34.99 -48.52 -7.93
N ASP A 334 34.91 -49.83 -7.68
CA ASP A 334 35.37 -50.82 -8.65
C ASP A 334 34.20 -51.54 -9.33
N TRP A 335 33.09 -51.72 -8.62
CA TRP A 335 32.00 -52.60 -9.08
C TRP A 335 30.63 -51.94 -9.10
N VAL A 336 29.98 -52.03 -10.25
CA VAL A 336 28.52 -51.95 -10.37
C VAL A 336 27.93 -53.32 -10.09
N ARG A 337 27.00 -53.40 -9.14
CA ARG A 337 26.39 -54.65 -8.66
C ARG A 337 24.91 -54.71 -8.97
N VAL A 338 24.41 -55.91 -9.26
CA VAL A 338 22.96 -56.18 -9.24
C VAL A 338 22.54 -56.36 -7.79
N TYR A 339 21.55 -55.60 -7.33
CA TYR A 339 21.10 -55.64 -5.94
C TYR A 339 20.56 -57.03 -5.55
N GLY A 340 21.05 -57.53 -4.40
CA GLY A 340 20.68 -58.84 -3.86
C GLY A 340 21.17 -60.02 -4.70
N ASP A 341 22.29 -59.85 -5.41
CA ASP A 341 22.91 -60.87 -6.27
C ASP A 341 21.95 -61.48 -7.30
N LYS A 342 21.00 -60.67 -7.77
CA LYS A 342 20.04 -61.10 -8.80
C LYS A 342 20.70 -61.23 -10.16
N SER A 343 20.11 -62.07 -11.00
CA SER A 343 20.61 -62.31 -12.36
C SER A 343 20.43 -61.11 -13.30
N LEU A 344 21.39 -60.92 -14.20
CA LEU A 344 21.26 -60.04 -15.37
C LEU A 344 20.68 -60.82 -16.56
N TYR A 345 19.53 -60.38 -17.07
CA TYR A 345 18.90 -60.95 -18.27
C TYR A 345 18.88 -59.94 -19.41
N THR A 346 19.33 -60.34 -20.60
CA THR A 346 19.24 -59.55 -21.82
C THR A 346 19.11 -60.47 -23.03
N ALA A 347 18.27 -60.07 -24.00
CA ALA A 347 18.22 -60.72 -25.31
C ALA A 347 19.35 -60.23 -26.24
N GLY A 348 20.03 -59.15 -25.87
CA GLY A 348 21.15 -58.59 -26.62
C GLY A 348 22.49 -59.22 -26.23
N ASN A 349 23.59 -58.51 -26.55
CA ASN A 349 24.92 -58.96 -26.18
C ASN A 349 25.40 -58.32 -24.87
N ILE A 350 26.15 -59.08 -24.08
CA ILE A 350 27.01 -58.56 -23.02
C ILE A 350 28.43 -58.50 -23.60
N ARG A 351 29.05 -57.31 -23.58
CA ARG A 351 30.43 -57.10 -24.04
C ARG A 351 31.26 -56.53 -22.89
N GLY A 352 32.38 -57.19 -22.59
CA GLY A 352 33.35 -56.75 -21.58
C GLY A 352 34.76 -57.13 -22.03
N GLY A 353 35.78 -56.50 -21.44
CA GLY A 353 37.18 -56.87 -21.71
C GLY A 353 37.46 -58.31 -21.30
N THR A 354 37.01 -58.68 -20.10
CA THR A 354 36.97 -60.07 -19.60
C THR A 354 35.60 -60.36 -19.00
N VAL A 355 35.17 -61.63 -19.08
CA VAL A 355 33.97 -62.13 -18.42
C VAL A 355 34.37 -63.33 -17.57
N THR A 356 34.39 -63.15 -16.26
CA THR A 356 34.76 -64.18 -15.29
C THR A 356 33.49 -64.77 -14.68
N SER A 357 33.46 -66.09 -14.54
CA SER A 357 32.39 -66.81 -13.84
C SER A 357 33.01 -67.57 -12.67
N GLU A 358 32.49 -67.34 -11.46
CA GLU A 358 32.89 -68.11 -10.26
C GLU A 358 32.24 -69.49 -10.21
N GLY A 359 31.24 -69.74 -11.08
CA GLY A 359 30.59 -71.02 -11.29
C GLY A 359 30.71 -71.51 -12.74
N ARG A 360 29.77 -72.37 -13.15
CA ARG A 360 29.71 -72.90 -14.53
C ARG A 360 29.18 -71.85 -15.51
N ALA A 361 29.96 -71.56 -16.55
CA ALA A 361 29.44 -70.90 -17.76
C ALA A 361 28.61 -71.91 -18.58
N THR A 362 27.33 -71.62 -18.80
CA THR A 362 26.42 -72.44 -19.63
C THR A 362 26.01 -71.65 -20.86
N VAL A 363 26.16 -72.23 -22.04
CA VAL A 363 25.75 -71.65 -23.33
C VAL A 363 24.67 -72.54 -23.94
N GLY A 364 23.56 -71.94 -24.37
CA GLY A 364 22.40 -72.69 -24.88
C GLY A 364 22.58 -73.26 -26.30
N GLU A 365 23.38 -72.59 -27.14
CA GLU A 365 23.57 -72.98 -28.54
C GLU A 365 25.05 -73.37 -28.80
N TYR A 366 25.93 -72.41 -29.10
CA TYR A 366 27.35 -72.66 -29.38
C TYR A 366 28.27 -71.65 -28.69
N LEU A 367 29.41 -72.11 -28.15
CA LEU A 367 30.49 -71.22 -27.72
C LEU A 367 31.38 -70.88 -28.91
N GLN A 368 31.22 -69.68 -29.45
CA GLN A 368 32.04 -69.20 -30.56
C GLN A 368 33.33 -68.53 -30.04
N LEU A 369 34.48 -69.08 -30.44
CA LEU A 369 35.79 -68.51 -30.16
C LEU A 369 36.29 -67.71 -31.37
N ASN A 370 36.25 -66.39 -31.27
CA ASN A 370 36.68 -65.52 -32.37
C ASN A 370 38.20 -65.45 -32.51
N GLY A 371 38.94 -65.64 -31.41
CA GLY A 371 40.40 -65.72 -31.43
C GLY A 371 40.89 -66.93 -32.21
N VAL A 372 41.86 -66.72 -33.09
CA VAL A 372 42.55 -67.78 -33.83
C VAL A 372 43.96 -67.95 -33.27
N ALA A 373 44.39 -69.20 -33.13
CA ALA A 373 45.74 -69.56 -32.75
C ALA A 373 46.34 -70.56 -33.75
N THR A 374 47.67 -70.59 -33.80
CA THR A 374 48.43 -71.51 -34.66
C THR A 374 49.01 -72.64 -33.81
N ALA A 375 48.81 -73.88 -34.24
CA ALA A 375 49.37 -75.03 -33.54
C ALA A 375 50.91 -74.96 -33.47
N GLY A 376 51.49 -75.40 -32.36
CA GLY A 376 52.93 -75.37 -32.12
C GLY A 376 53.49 -74.01 -31.69
N THR A 377 52.68 -72.94 -31.67
CA THR A 377 53.12 -71.64 -31.15
C THR A 377 52.83 -71.51 -29.65
N ALA A 378 53.57 -70.61 -28.99
CA ALA A 378 53.36 -70.34 -27.57
C ALA A 378 51.93 -69.82 -27.27
N CYS A 379 51.44 -70.11 -26.08
CA CYS A 379 50.18 -69.61 -25.53
C CYS A 379 50.34 -69.09 -24.11
N ALA A 380 49.53 -68.09 -23.75
CA ALA A 380 49.72 -67.29 -22.54
C ALA A 380 49.51 -68.05 -21.22
N ALA A 381 48.62 -69.04 -21.20
CA ALA A 381 48.29 -69.80 -20.00
C ALA A 381 47.74 -71.19 -20.35
N ASN A 382 48.16 -72.21 -19.60
CA ASN A 382 47.65 -73.58 -19.74
C ASN A 382 46.13 -73.65 -19.51
N GLY A 383 45.45 -74.53 -20.24
CA GLY A 383 44.01 -74.75 -20.12
C GLY A 383 43.13 -73.79 -20.94
N MET A 384 43.73 -72.82 -21.64
CA MET A 384 42.99 -72.03 -22.62
C MET A 384 42.50 -72.90 -23.78
N VAL A 385 41.27 -72.66 -24.22
CA VAL A 385 40.67 -73.29 -25.39
C VAL A 385 40.60 -72.27 -26.52
N GLY A 386 41.01 -72.68 -27.72
CA GLY A 386 41.06 -71.83 -28.90
C GLY A 386 40.61 -72.56 -30.16
N ARG A 387 40.79 -71.92 -31.32
CA ARG A 387 40.61 -72.57 -32.61
C ARG A 387 41.68 -72.19 -33.63
N THR A 388 41.91 -73.07 -34.60
CA THR A 388 42.66 -72.72 -35.82
C THR A 388 41.83 -71.80 -36.72
N SER A 389 42.45 -71.23 -37.75
CA SER A 389 41.74 -70.43 -38.78
C SER A 389 40.61 -71.23 -39.45
N THR A 390 40.82 -72.52 -39.64
CA THR A 390 39.84 -73.48 -40.19
C THR A 390 38.79 -73.96 -39.18
N GLY A 391 38.88 -73.58 -37.91
CA GLY A 391 37.90 -73.92 -36.88
C GLY A 391 38.14 -75.21 -36.11
N ARG A 392 39.32 -75.85 -36.24
CA ARG A 392 39.68 -77.00 -35.40
C ARG A 392 39.95 -76.53 -33.96
N SER A 393 39.51 -77.30 -32.98
CA SER A 393 39.72 -76.96 -31.57
C SER A 393 41.21 -77.10 -31.18
N LEU A 394 41.68 -76.12 -30.42
CA LEU A 394 43.01 -76.09 -29.82
C LEU A 394 42.89 -76.07 -28.30
N SER A 395 43.83 -76.69 -27.62
CA SER A 395 44.07 -76.54 -26.18
C SER A 395 45.49 -76.04 -25.95
N CYS A 396 45.67 -75.09 -25.06
CA CYS A 396 46.99 -74.69 -24.59
C CYS A 396 47.48 -75.70 -23.56
N ASP A 397 48.48 -76.49 -23.93
CA ASP A 397 49.13 -77.49 -23.07
C ASP A 397 50.63 -77.19 -23.00
N ASN A 398 51.19 -77.19 -21.79
CA ASN A 398 52.59 -76.80 -21.52
C ASN A 398 53.02 -75.50 -22.24
N GLN A 399 52.15 -74.48 -22.23
CA GLN A 399 52.33 -73.18 -22.87
C GLN A 399 52.48 -73.25 -24.41
N VAL A 400 52.03 -74.32 -25.04
CA VAL A 400 51.99 -74.47 -26.51
C VAL A 400 50.57 -74.81 -26.97
N TRP A 401 50.14 -74.23 -28.09
CA TRP A 401 48.86 -74.58 -28.71
C TRP A 401 48.92 -75.95 -29.37
N VAL A 402 48.10 -76.88 -28.89
CA VAL A 402 47.99 -78.24 -29.41
C VAL A 402 46.61 -78.45 -30.02
N VAL A 403 46.55 -79.12 -31.17
CA VAL A 403 45.28 -79.47 -31.81
C VAL A 403 44.66 -80.64 -31.07
N ASN A 404 43.42 -80.46 -30.61
CA ASN A 404 42.69 -81.54 -29.94
C ASN A 404 42.30 -82.61 -30.96
N GLY A 405 42.57 -83.87 -30.63
CA GLY A 405 42.24 -85.01 -31.48
C GLY A 405 43.17 -85.22 -32.68
N SER A 406 44.32 -84.55 -32.77
CA SER A 406 45.37 -84.95 -33.70
C SER A 406 46.27 -86.00 -33.05
N SER A 407 45.92 -87.28 -33.18
CA SER A 407 46.95 -88.33 -33.09
C SER A 407 47.87 -88.21 -34.31
N ALA A 408 49.17 -88.42 -34.13
CA ALA A 408 50.06 -88.63 -35.27
C ALA A 408 49.50 -89.80 -36.11
N PRO A 409 49.50 -89.70 -37.44
CA PRO A 409 48.96 -90.76 -38.28
C PRO A 409 49.71 -92.07 -38.00
N THR A 410 48.96 -93.16 -37.85
CA THR A 410 49.59 -94.48 -37.66
C THR A 410 50.06 -94.96 -39.02
N CYS A 411 51.37 -94.92 -39.24
CA CYS A 411 51.98 -95.33 -40.50
C CYS A 411 52.61 -96.71 -40.38
N THR A 412 52.45 -97.55 -41.40
CA THR A 412 53.03 -98.89 -41.49
C THR A 412 53.59 -99.12 -42.88
N ALA A 413 54.79 -99.70 -42.95
CA ALA A 413 55.39 -100.18 -44.19
C ALA A 413 54.84 -101.57 -44.52
N LYS A 414 54.45 -101.80 -45.78
CA LYS A 414 53.95 -103.09 -46.27
C LYS A 414 54.83 -103.58 -47.40
N THR A 415 55.44 -104.74 -47.18
CA THR A 415 56.27 -105.42 -48.17
C THR A 415 55.39 -106.19 -49.16
N ILE A 416 55.59 -105.94 -50.44
CA ILE A 416 54.97 -106.63 -51.57
C ILE A 416 55.92 -107.77 -51.99
N PRO A 417 55.45 -109.02 -52.02
CA PRO A 417 56.20 -110.16 -52.56
C PRO A 417 56.27 -110.10 -54.09
N GLY A 418 57.49 -110.13 -54.67
CA GLY A 418 57.72 -110.01 -56.11
C GLY A 418 58.12 -108.59 -56.53
N TYR A 419 59.00 -108.46 -57.52
CA TYR A 419 59.46 -107.16 -58.03
C TYR A 419 58.83 -106.83 -59.37
N ASP A 420 57.82 -105.97 -59.31
CA ASP A 420 57.35 -105.18 -60.44
C ASP A 420 57.20 -103.73 -59.97
N ALA A 421 57.78 -102.78 -60.71
CA ALA A 421 57.62 -101.36 -60.42
C ALA A 421 56.14 -100.91 -60.55
N ASN A 422 55.32 -101.67 -61.29
CA ASN A 422 53.88 -101.47 -61.37
C ASN A 422 53.14 -101.96 -60.11
N ASP A 423 53.71 -102.87 -59.32
CA ASP A 423 53.06 -103.36 -58.10
C ASP A 423 53.00 -102.26 -57.05
N VAL A 424 54.08 -101.50 -56.84
CA VAL A 424 54.05 -100.39 -55.87
C VAL A 424 53.09 -99.26 -56.25
N THR A 425 52.77 -99.09 -57.52
CA THR A 425 51.79 -98.07 -57.98
C THR A 425 50.35 -98.58 -57.83
N THR A 426 50.10 -99.86 -58.14
CA THR A 426 48.76 -100.47 -58.15
C THR A 426 48.33 -101.11 -56.84
N TYR A 427 49.26 -101.60 -56.01
CA TYR A 427 48.96 -102.30 -54.75
C TYR A 427 48.33 -101.35 -53.73
N ALA A 428 47.07 -101.59 -53.34
CA ALA A 428 46.36 -100.71 -52.43
C ALA A 428 46.79 -100.91 -50.97
N CYS A 429 46.75 -99.84 -50.19
CA CYS A 429 46.81 -99.98 -48.73
C CYS A 429 45.55 -100.69 -48.21
N PRO A 430 45.62 -101.35 -47.03
CA PRO A 430 44.44 -101.90 -46.37
C PRO A 430 43.35 -100.84 -46.21
N VAL A 431 42.09 -101.28 -46.17
CA VAL A 431 40.93 -100.39 -45.96
C VAL A 431 41.16 -99.55 -44.70
N GLY A 432 41.01 -98.23 -44.83
CA GLY A 432 41.26 -97.26 -43.75
C GLY A 432 42.68 -96.67 -43.73
N TYR A 433 43.58 -97.10 -44.61
CA TYR A 433 44.93 -96.54 -44.76
C TYR A 433 45.10 -95.88 -46.14
N THR A 434 45.75 -94.72 -46.17
CA THR A 434 46.11 -93.99 -47.38
C THR A 434 47.57 -94.27 -47.75
N LYS A 435 47.85 -94.58 -49.02
CA LYS A 435 49.22 -94.73 -49.52
C LYS A 435 49.89 -93.36 -49.57
N VAL A 436 50.99 -93.20 -48.84
CA VAL A 436 51.74 -91.93 -48.75
C VAL A 436 53.06 -91.96 -49.53
N GLY A 437 53.53 -93.15 -49.92
CA GLY A 437 54.75 -93.32 -50.69
C GLY A 437 55.09 -94.79 -50.92
N TRP A 438 56.20 -95.05 -51.60
CA TRP A 438 56.73 -96.40 -51.85
C TRP A 438 58.26 -96.38 -52.08
N ASP A 439 58.89 -97.54 -51.92
CA ASP A 439 60.32 -97.79 -52.14
C ASP A 439 60.52 -99.13 -52.88
N THR A 440 61.44 -99.16 -53.85
CA THR A 440 61.78 -100.32 -54.69
C THR A 440 63.24 -100.77 -54.52
N ALA A 441 64.02 -100.19 -53.60
CA ALA A 441 65.47 -100.38 -53.52
C ALA A 441 65.98 -101.65 -52.79
N GLY A 442 65.12 -102.52 -52.25
CA GLY A 442 65.48 -103.62 -51.35
C GLY A 442 66.06 -104.91 -51.97
N SER A 443 66.99 -104.86 -52.93
CA SER A 443 67.52 -106.04 -53.65
C SER A 443 68.97 -106.43 -53.28
N GLY A 444 69.29 -107.74 -53.26
CA GLY A 444 70.65 -108.26 -53.12
C GLY A 444 70.77 -109.75 -53.51
N GLN A 445 71.30 -110.02 -54.70
CA GLN A 445 71.37 -111.32 -55.41
C GLN A 445 72.27 -112.39 -54.75
N ARG A 446 72.03 -113.69 -55.05
CA ARG A 446 72.97 -114.80 -54.80
C ARG A 446 73.21 -115.61 -56.08
N PHE A 447 74.49 -115.89 -56.39
CA PHE A 447 74.91 -116.70 -57.54
C PHE A 447 75.33 -118.12 -57.10
N SER A 448 75.00 -119.13 -57.90
CA SER A 448 75.46 -120.53 -57.73
C SER A 448 76.41 -120.90 -58.86
N SER A 449 77.53 -121.54 -58.53
CA SER A 449 78.55 -121.99 -59.50
C SER A 449 78.32 -123.40 -60.05
N THR A 450 77.14 -124.00 -59.84
CA THR A 450 76.82 -125.37 -60.29
C THR A 450 75.88 -125.35 -61.51
N GLN A 451 76.32 -125.98 -62.59
CA GLN A 451 75.55 -126.06 -63.84
C GLN A 451 74.26 -126.87 -63.63
N GLY A 452 73.09 -126.22 -63.75
CA GLY A 452 71.77 -126.85 -63.67
C GLY A 452 70.89 -126.49 -62.47
N ILE A 453 71.32 -125.59 -61.56
CA ILE A 453 70.49 -125.12 -60.44
C ILE A 453 70.04 -123.67 -60.67
N VAL A 454 68.73 -123.45 -60.77
CA VAL A 454 68.11 -122.12 -60.66
C VAL A 454 67.85 -121.84 -59.18
N VAL A 455 68.60 -120.89 -58.60
CA VAL A 455 68.24 -120.29 -57.30
C VAL A 455 67.32 -119.10 -57.63
N GLY A 456 66.06 -119.16 -57.21
CA GLY A 456 65.09 -118.09 -57.49
C GLY A 456 65.46 -116.75 -56.84
N GLN A 457 65.13 -115.64 -57.52
CA GLN A 457 65.11 -114.30 -56.95
C GLN A 457 63.92 -114.16 -55.99
N ASN A 458 64.16 -113.67 -54.77
CA ASN A 458 63.11 -113.10 -53.92
C ASN A 458 63.34 -111.60 -53.86
N ASP A 459 62.74 -110.87 -54.79
CA ASP A 459 62.76 -109.42 -54.80
C ASP A 459 61.49 -108.89 -54.10
N TYR A 460 61.62 -107.86 -53.26
CA TYR A 460 60.51 -107.25 -52.52
C TYR A 460 60.48 -105.73 -52.71
N ALA A 461 59.28 -105.17 -52.91
CA ALA A 461 59.05 -103.72 -52.89
C ALA A 461 58.22 -103.32 -51.65
N THR A 462 58.23 -102.06 -51.24
CA THR A 462 57.52 -101.61 -50.03
C THR A 462 56.63 -100.41 -50.32
N ILE A 463 55.38 -100.41 -49.83
CA ILE A 463 54.52 -99.24 -49.81
C ILE A 463 54.35 -98.73 -48.38
N PHE A 464 54.23 -97.42 -48.21
CA PHE A 464 53.97 -96.77 -46.93
C PHE A 464 52.51 -96.37 -46.85
N CYS A 465 51.82 -96.90 -45.84
CA CYS A 465 50.39 -96.72 -45.62
C CYS A 465 50.17 -96.01 -44.30
N CYS A 466 49.42 -94.92 -44.28
CA CYS A 466 49.11 -94.17 -43.05
C CYS A 466 47.60 -94.05 -42.83
N GLN A 467 47.17 -94.23 -41.58
CA GLN A 467 45.81 -93.95 -41.12
C GLN A 467 45.82 -92.57 -40.43
N PHE A 468 45.05 -91.62 -40.96
CA PHE A 468 45.02 -90.21 -40.55
C PHE A 468 43.84 -89.87 -39.65
#